data_AF-A0AAN9U7H0-F1
#
_entry.id   AF-A0AAN9U7H0-F1
#
_cell.length_a   1.000
_cell.length_b   1.000
_cell.length_c   1.000
_cell.angle_alpha   90.00
_cell.angle_beta   90.00
_cell.angle_gamma   90.00
#
_symmetry.space_group_name_H-M   'P 1'
#
loop_
_entity.id
_entity.type
_entity.pdbx_description
1 polymer ?
#
loop_
_entity_poly.entity_id
_entity_poly.type
_entity_poly.pdbx_seq_one_letter_code
_entity_poly.pdbx_strand_id
1 'polypeptide(L)'
;MSTTSERVPFVEAQFLEDLEKASRELEAPYDEKVLKEVINAYGELMYDAAIQVRGSNHEGVPLLFRVLMATPADTIDIALRRGWLHPDQPLVGLVKAARAHFEGTIDEPEFTVDKGCDGMFLYLGGLRDLAEVLGIPGMPDVIRAHREAFERLRLDKIVTVHFQYPQELISFYFLAQGPISKKALDEAIALSGAPPATDALYKDIVGVLLEEPYYLNVIMDYRTGRIIRVEVQLLFPVKLPPEMEIPEIGERLATFWDMPSHEYEDMDMLTYNFGDTHLGSVFGLRSYCGGLRNLLRDWEIIGA
;
A
#
# COMPACT_ATOMS: atom_id res chain seq x y z
N MET A 1 13.86 -27.79 8.06
CA MET A 1 14.48 -27.40 9.33
C MET A 1 13.73 -26.17 9.80
N SER A 2 13.15 -26.21 11.00
CA SER A 2 12.35 -25.12 11.55
C SER A 2 13.27 -23.93 11.81
N THR A 3 13.12 -22.88 11.00
CA THR A 3 13.61 -21.55 11.33
C THR A 3 12.78 -21.08 12.53
N THR A 4 13.37 -21.12 13.71
CA THR A 4 12.88 -20.37 14.87
C THR A 4 12.94 -18.89 14.50
N SER A 5 11.81 -18.42 13.97
CA SER A 5 11.34 -17.07 13.66
C SER A 5 12.31 -15.91 13.97
N GLU A 6 12.95 -15.37 12.93
CA GLU A 6 13.52 -14.00 12.91
C GLU A 6 12.40 -12.93 12.86
N ARG A 7 11.29 -13.15 13.57
CA ARG A 7 10.14 -12.24 13.62
C ARG A 7 9.85 -11.89 15.06
N VAL A 8 9.72 -10.60 15.33
CA VAL A 8 9.22 -10.13 16.61
C VAL A 8 7.70 -10.27 16.59
N PRO A 9 7.09 -10.95 17.59
CA PRO A 9 5.67 -11.25 17.58
C PRO A 9 4.83 -9.99 17.82
N PHE A 10 3.60 -10.03 17.33
CA PHE A 10 2.59 -9.01 17.62
C PHE A 10 2.21 -9.01 19.10
N VAL A 11 2.19 -7.81 19.72
CA VAL A 11 1.76 -7.60 21.11
C VAL A 11 0.66 -6.55 21.14
N GLU A 12 -0.58 -6.98 21.36
CA GLU A 12 -1.78 -6.13 21.29
C GLU A 12 -1.69 -4.85 22.15
N ALA A 13 -1.30 -4.99 23.43
CA ALA A 13 -1.23 -3.85 24.34
C ALA A 13 -0.22 -2.79 23.86
N GLN A 14 0.91 -3.24 23.31
CA GLN A 14 1.95 -2.37 22.76
C GLN A 14 1.46 -1.69 21.48
N PHE A 15 0.78 -2.44 20.60
CA PHE A 15 0.23 -1.91 19.36
C PHE A 15 -0.81 -0.80 19.59
N LEU A 16 -1.71 -1.00 20.56
CA LEU A 16 -2.68 0.02 20.94
C LEU A 16 -2.02 1.28 21.51
N GLU A 17 -1.05 1.12 22.41
CA GLU A 17 -0.31 2.25 23.01
C GLU A 17 0.48 3.04 21.96
N ASP A 18 1.19 2.34 21.07
CA ASP A 18 2.01 2.94 20.02
C ASP A 18 1.13 3.71 19.01
N LEU A 19 0.02 3.14 18.56
CA LEU A 19 -0.91 3.81 17.64
C LEU A 19 -1.64 4.99 18.29
N GLU A 20 -2.05 4.88 19.56
CA GLU A 20 -2.66 6.01 20.27
C GLU A 20 -1.67 7.17 20.39
N LYS A 21 -0.43 6.86 20.79
CA LYS A 21 0.63 7.86 20.92
C LYS A 21 0.94 8.51 19.58
N ALA A 22 1.17 7.73 18.53
CA ALA A 22 1.48 8.24 17.20
C ALA A 22 0.32 9.07 16.63
N SER A 23 -0.93 8.60 16.78
CA SER A 23 -2.10 9.39 16.37
C SER A 23 -2.20 10.71 17.13
N ARG A 24 -1.90 10.74 18.44
CA ARG A 24 -1.91 11.98 19.22
C ARG A 24 -0.81 12.95 18.77
N GLU A 25 0.42 12.48 18.58
CA GLU A 25 1.55 13.30 18.14
C GLU A 25 1.37 13.83 16.73
N LEU A 26 0.69 13.06 15.90
CA LEU A 26 0.28 13.47 14.57
C LEU A 26 -1.07 14.18 14.58
N GLU A 27 -1.80 14.40 15.67
CA GLU A 27 -3.17 14.96 15.58
C GLU A 27 -4.07 14.22 14.55
N ALA A 28 -3.90 12.90 14.42
CA ALA A 28 -4.65 12.04 13.54
C ALA A 28 -5.87 11.45 14.28
N PRO A 29 -7.01 11.21 13.59
CA PRO A 29 -8.15 10.52 14.18
C PRO A 29 -7.76 9.15 14.74
N TYR A 30 -8.35 8.78 15.88
CA TYR A 30 -8.10 7.53 16.58
C TYR A 30 -9.35 7.08 17.35
N ASP A 31 -9.69 5.79 17.26
CA ASP A 31 -10.73 5.16 18.06
C ASP A 31 -10.27 3.77 18.53
N GLU A 32 -9.87 3.68 19.81
CA GLU A 32 -9.42 2.43 20.42
C GLU A 32 -10.46 1.32 20.35
N LYS A 33 -11.76 1.65 20.43
CA LYS A 33 -12.82 0.65 20.38
C LYS A 33 -12.84 -0.01 19.01
N VAL A 34 -12.72 0.81 17.95
CA VAL A 34 -12.64 0.31 16.57
C VAL A 34 -11.41 -0.57 16.37
N LEU A 35 -10.25 -0.16 16.87
CA LEU A 35 -9.04 -0.99 16.82
C LEU A 35 -9.21 -2.33 17.52
N LYS A 36 -9.76 -2.34 18.74
CA LYS A 36 -10.04 -3.56 19.47
C LYS A 36 -11.03 -4.45 18.72
N GLU A 37 -12.03 -3.91 18.04
CA GLU A 37 -12.94 -4.69 17.20
C GLU A 37 -12.20 -5.35 16.02
N VAL A 38 -11.27 -4.64 15.39
CA VAL A 38 -10.39 -5.19 14.33
C VAL A 38 -9.50 -6.29 14.86
N ILE A 39 -8.76 -6.04 15.93
CA ILE A 39 -7.84 -7.01 16.53
C ILE A 39 -8.60 -8.27 16.98
N ASN A 40 -9.78 -8.12 17.58
CA ASN A 40 -10.61 -9.28 17.95
C ASN A 40 -11.13 -10.08 16.74
N ALA A 41 -11.27 -9.46 15.57
CA ALA A 41 -11.76 -10.14 14.37
C ALA A 41 -10.62 -10.83 13.58
N TYR A 42 -9.41 -10.26 13.60
CA TYR A 42 -8.25 -10.73 12.83
C TYR A 42 -7.12 -11.28 13.71
N GLY A 43 -7.30 -11.39 15.02
CA GLY A 43 -6.22 -11.62 15.99
C GLY A 43 -5.33 -12.80 15.67
N GLU A 44 -5.91 -13.97 15.37
CA GLU A 44 -5.13 -15.16 14.97
C GLU A 44 -4.25 -14.89 13.74
N LEU A 45 -4.76 -14.15 12.75
CA LEU A 45 -4.01 -13.78 11.55
C LEU A 45 -2.91 -12.77 11.87
N MET A 46 -3.18 -11.80 12.74
CA MET A 46 -2.22 -10.76 13.12
C MET A 46 -1.01 -11.32 13.87
N TYR A 47 -1.16 -12.40 14.64
CA TYR A 47 -0.03 -13.01 15.37
C TYR A 47 1.03 -13.65 14.46
N ASP A 48 0.63 -14.10 13.26
CA ASP A 48 1.51 -14.77 12.29
C ASP A 48 1.87 -13.88 11.08
N ALA A 49 1.29 -12.68 11.01
CA ALA A 49 1.48 -11.70 9.94
C ALA A 49 2.59 -10.69 10.23
N ALA A 50 3.11 -10.09 9.17
CA ALA A 50 3.83 -8.83 9.26
C ALA A 50 2.84 -7.66 9.33
N ILE A 51 3.12 -6.66 10.16
CA ILE A 51 2.29 -5.46 10.28
C ILE A 51 3.07 -4.28 9.71
N GLN A 52 2.42 -3.51 8.84
CA GLN A 52 2.93 -2.24 8.32
C GLN A 52 1.99 -1.12 8.74
N VAL A 53 2.53 0.03 9.14
CA VAL A 53 1.75 1.22 9.49
C VAL A 53 2.05 2.33 8.49
N ARG A 54 1.02 3.12 8.14
CA ARG A 54 1.08 4.23 7.19
C ARG A 54 0.61 5.53 7.83
N GLY A 55 1.48 6.53 7.81
CA GLY A 55 1.19 7.93 8.15
C GLY A 55 1.08 8.83 6.92
N SER A 56 0.60 10.05 7.12
CA SER A 56 0.43 11.06 6.08
C SER A 56 0.95 12.41 6.53
N ASN A 57 1.46 13.19 5.57
CA ASN A 57 1.85 14.59 5.77
C ASN A 57 0.66 15.55 5.87
N HIS A 58 -0.58 15.08 5.74
CA HIS A 58 -1.78 15.91 5.89
C HIS A 58 -2.48 15.75 7.24
N GLU A 59 -3.00 16.86 7.75
CA GLU A 59 -3.86 16.92 8.94
C GLU A 59 -5.16 16.13 8.74
N GLY A 60 -5.66 15.53 9.82
CA GLY A 60 -6.93 14.82 9.83
C GLY A 60 -6.95 13.49 9.07
N VAL A 61 -5.85 13.09 8.43
CA VAL A 61 -5.72 11.76 7.81
C VAL A 61 -5.36 10.75 8.92
N PRO A 62 -6.19 9.70 9.13
CA PRO A 62 -5.91 8.70 10.16
C PRO A 62 -4.67 7.88 9.80
N LEU A 63 -4.01 7.33 10.82
CA LEU A 63 -3.08 6.23 10.62
C LEU A 63 -3.83 5.04 10.00
N LEU A 64 -3.15 4.31 9.13
CA LEU A 64 -3.63 3.05 8.56
C LEU A 64 -2.63 1.97 8.91
N PHE A 65 -3.10 0.76 9.18
CA PHE A 65 -2.22 -0.40 9.25
C PHE A 65 -2.71 -1.50 8.31
N ARG A 66 -1.76 -2.26 7.78
CA ARG A 66 -1.98 -3.43 6.94
C ARG A 66 -1.51 -4.67 7.68
N VAL A 67 -2.30 -5.74 7.57
CA VAL A 67 -1.92 -7.08 8.00
C VAL A 67 -1.41 -7.80 6.76
N LEU A 68 -0.12 -8.16 6.74
CA LEU A 68 0.56 -8.83 5.63
C LEU A 68 0.85 -10.30 5.97
N MET A 69 0.11 -11.24 5.39
CA MET A 69 0.10 -12.66 5.74
C MET A 69 1.02 -13.47 4.83
N ALA A 70 1.72 -14.47 5.39
CA ALA A 70 2.49 -15.41 4.57
C ALA A 70 1.63 -16.52 3.96
N THR A 71 0.42 -16.72 4.49
CA THR A 71 -0.49 -17.81 4.10
C THR A 71 -1.88 -17.28 3.79
N PRO A 72 -2.57 -17.82 2.78
CA PRO A 72 -3.92 -17.36 2.42
C PRO A 72 -4.93 -17.51 3.56
N ALA A 73 -5.76 -16.47 3.74
CA ALA A 73 -6.93 -16.47 4.62
C ALA A 73 -8.11 -15.78 3.91
N ASP A 74 -9.35 -16.16 4.24
CA ASP A 74 -10.54 -15.51 3.69
C ASP A 74 -10.93 -14.28 4.50
N THR A 75 -10.19 -13.19 4.28
CA THR A 75 -10.36 -11.94 5.03
C THR A 75 -11.67 -11.22 4.69
N ILE A 76 -12.18 -11.44 3.48
CA ILE A 76 -13.46 -10.91 3.00
C ILE A 76 -14.62 -11.55 3.77
N ASP A 77 -14.59 -12.86 3.98
CA ASP A 77 -15.64 -13.54 4.76
C ASP A 77 -15.67 -13.06 6.22
N ILE A 78 -14.51 -12.77 6.82
CA ILE A 78 -14.43 -12.16 8.15
C ILE A 78 -15.11 -10.78 8.14
N ALA A 79 -14.76 -9.91 7.19
CA ALA A 79 -15.32 -8.56 7.09
C ALA A 79 -16.84 -8.56 6.81
N LEU A 80 -17.33 -9.49 5.99
CA LEU A 80 -18.76 -9.70 5.74
C LEU A 80 -19.50 -10.13 7.01
N ARG A 81 -18.96 -11.10 7.77
CA ARG A 81 -19.58 -11.56 9.03
C ARG A 81 -19.60 -10.49 10.11
N ARG A 82 -18.65 -9.56 10.09
CA ARG A 82 -18.63 -8.39 10.99
C ARG A 82 -19.52 -7.24 10.51
N GLY A 83 -20.07 -7.32 9.29
CA GLY A 83 -20.92 -6.28 8.71
C GLY A 83 -20.16 -5.04 8.26
N TRP A 84 -18.83 -5.11 8.13
CA TRP A 84 -18.01 -4.00 7.61
C TRP A 84 -18.12 -3.88 6.09
N LEU A 85 -18.32 -5.00 5.42
CA LEU A 85 -18.62 -5.06 3.98
C LEU A 85 -20.03 -5.60 3.76
N HIS A 86 -20.65 -5.16 2.66
CA HIS A 86 -21.91 -5.70 2.19
C HIS A 86 -21.66 -6.61 0.97
N PRO A 87 -22.30 -7.79 0.87
CA PRO A 87 -22.06 -8.73 -0.24
C PRO A 87 -22.34 -8.14 -1.62
N ASP A 88 -23.25 -7.16 -1.71
CA ASP A 88 -23.61 -6.48 -2.96
C ASP A 88 -22.68 -5.29 -3.30
N GLN A 89 -21.66 -5.01 -2.50
CA GLN A 89 -20.66 -4.00 -2.87
C GLN A 89 -19.88 -4.46 -4.12
N PRO A 90 -19.75 -3.62 -5.16
CA PRO A 90 -19.14 -4.06 -6.42
C PRO A 90 -17.72 -4.62 -6.28
N LEU A 91 -16.90 -4.01 -5.42
CA LEU A 91 -15.53 -4.46 -5.19
C LEU A 91 -15.46 -5.83 -4.49
N VAL A 92 -16.44 -6.21 -3.66
CA VAL A 92 -16.49 -7.54 -3.04
C VAL A 92 -16.63 -8.63 -4.10
N GLY A 93 -17.47 -8.39 -5.10
CA GLY A 93 -17.62 -9.30 -6.25
C GLY A 93 -16.33 -9.42 -7.06
N LEU A 94 -15.66 -8.29 -7.32
CA LEU A 94 -14.41 -8.28 -8.08
C LEU A 94 -13.27 -8.98 -7.34
N VAL A 95 -13.14 -8.80 -6.03
CA VAL A 95 -12.13 -9.51 -5.22
C VAL A 95 -12.31 -11.02 -5.33
N LYS A 96 -13.55 -11.51 -5.18
CA LYS A 96 -13.85 -12.95 -5.32
C LYS A 96 -13.50 -13.47 -6.70
N ALA A 97 -13.79 -12.69 -7.75
CA ALA A 97 -13.42 -13.04 -9.11
C ALA A 97 -11.90 -13.06 -9.30
N ALA A 98 -11.17 -12.10 -8.74
CA ALA A 98 -9.71 -12.05 -8.81
C ALA A 98 -9.05 -13.24 -8.11
N ARG A 99 -9.51 -13.59 -6.89
CA ARG A 99 -9.05 -14.79 -6.15
C ARG A 99 -9.31 -16.10 -6.90
N ALA A 100 -10.38 -16.18 -7.67
CA ALA A 100 -10.68 -17.33 -8.51
C ALA A 100 -9.90 -17.32 -9.85
N HIS A 101 -9.44 -16.15 -10.29
CA HIS A 101 -8.74 -15.96 -11.55
C HIS A 101 -7.25 -16.30 -11.44
N PHE A 102 -6.64 -16.03 -10.29
CA PHE A 102 -5.22 -16.25 -10.05
C PHE A 102 -4.98 -17.36 -9.03
N GLU A 103 -3.94 -18.17 -9.27
CA GLU A 103 -3.44 -19.11 -8.27
C GLU A 103 -2.46 -18.42 -7.31
N GLY A 104 -2.47 -18.82 -6.03
CA GLY A 104 -1.52 -18.34 -5.03
C GLY A 104 -1.80 -16.94 -4.49
N THR A 105 -3.02 -16.42 -4.65
CA THR A 105 -3.37 -15.10 -4.12
C THR A 105 -3.37 -15.07 -2.59
N ILE A 106 -2.94 -13.94 -2.03
CA ILE A 106 -3.01 -13.69 -0.59
C ILE A 106 -3.73 -12.35 -0.37
N ASP A 107 -4.80 -12.39 0.43
CA ASP A 107 -5.53 -11.20 0.86
C ASP A 107 -4.69 -10.47 1.91
N GLU A 108 -4.63 -9.14 1.88
CA GLU A 108 -3.88 -8.32 2.84
C GLU A 108 -4.74 -7.12 3.28
N PRO A 109 -5.53 -7.28 4.35
CA PRO A 109 -6.55 -6.31 4.73
C PRO A 109 -5.92 -5.07 5.36
N GLU A 110 -6.53 -3.92 5.08
CA GLU A 110 -6.13 -2.61 5.57
C GLU A 110 -7.20 -1.99 6.45
N PHE A 111 -6.74 -1.30 7.49
CA PHE A 111 -7.62 -0.69 8.48
C PHE A 111 -7.13 0.70 8.84
N THR A 112 -8.03 1.69 8.87
CA THR A 112 -7.74 2.95 9.54
C THR A 112 -8.00 2.81 11.04
N VAL A 113 -7.18 3.49 11.84
CA VAL A 113 -7.25 3.41 13.31
C VAL A 113 -8.50 4.06 13.91
N ASP A 114 -9.30 4.76 13.10
CA ASP A 114 -10.53 5.46 13.50
C ASP A 114 -11.82 4.80 12.97
N LYS A 115 -11.78 4.12 11.82
CA LYS A 115 -12.97 3.57 11.14
C LYS A 115 -12.91 2.07 10.90
N GLY A 116 -11.75 1.44 11.08
CA GLY A 116 -11.58 0.01 10.86
C GLY A 116 -11.41 -0.29 9.38
N CYS A 117 -12.16 -1.26 8.85
CA CYS A 117 -12.00 -1.80 7.49
C CYS A 117 -11.99 -0.69 6.42
N ASP A 118 -10.86 -0.54 5.72
CA ASP A 118 -10.67 0.48 4.67
C ASP A 118 -10.47 -0.15 3.29
N GLY A 119 -9.62 -1.17 3.20
CA GLY A 119 -9.28 -1.78 1.93
C GLY A 119 -8.69 -3.17 2.07
N MET A 120 -8.28 -3.72 0.94
CA MET A 120 -7.60 -5.00 0.89
C MET A 120 -6.67 -5.03 -0.32
N PHE A 121 -5.38 -5.26 -0.05
CA PHE A 121 -4.41 -5.62 -1.07
C PHE A 121 -4.60 -7.09 -1.43
N LEU A 122 -4.51 -7.43 -2.70
CA LEU A 122 -4.50 -8.81 -3.18
C LEU A 122 -3.15 -9.05 -3.85
N TYR A 123 -2.23 -9.69 -3.15
CA TYR A 123 -1.02 -10.20 -3.76
C TYR A 123 -1.42 -11.27 -4.79
N LEU A 124 -0.91 -11.17 -6.01
CA LEU A 124 -1.35 -12.01 -7.13
C LEU A 124 -0.58 -13.34 -7.26
N GLY A 125 0.24 -13.70 -6.27
CA GLY A 125 1.09 -14.89 -6.33
C GLY A 125 2.31 -14.72 -7.24
N GLY A 126 2.73 -13.48 -7.51
CA GLY A 126 3.84 -13.12 -8.39
C GLY A 126 3.47 -12.00 -9.37
N LEU A 127 4.41 -11.65 -10.26
CA LEU A 127 4.19 -10.66 -11.31
C LEU A 127 3.24 -11.21 -12.39
N ARG A 128 2.14 -10.51 -12.63
CA ARG A 128 1.12 -10.84 -13.63
C ARG A 128 1.15 -9.84 -14.79
N ASP A 129 0.79 -10.33 -15.97
CA ASP A 129 0.67 -9.48 -17.15
C ASP A 129 -0.52 -8.52 -17.03
N LEU A 130 -0.38 -7.28 -17.49
CA LEU A 130 -1.46 -6.30 -17.53
C LEU A 130 -2.72 -6.86 -18.19
N ALA A 131 -2.56 -7.58 -19.31
CA ALA A 131 -3.69 -8.16 -20.03
C ALA A 131 -4.44 -9.24 -19.20
N GLU A 132 -3.72 -9.99 -18.36
CA GLU A 132 -4.28 -10.99 -17.46
C GLU A 132 -5.06 -10.29 -16.33
N VAL A 133 -4.48 -9.27 -15.70
CA VAL A 133 -5.13 -8.50 -14.63
C VAL A 133 -6.35 -7.72 -15.12
N LEU A 134 -6.26 -7.04 -16.26
CA LEU A 134 -7.43 -6.42 -16.88
C LEU A 134 -8.45 -7.47 -17.35
N GLY A 135 -8.03 -8.74 -17.48
CA GLY A 135 -8.82 -9.91 -17.84
C GLY A 135 -9.76 -10.42 -16.76
N ILE A 136 -9.56 -10.04 -15.48
CA ILE A 136 -10.35 -10.52 -14.34
C ILE A 136 -11.86 -10.43 -14.64
N PRO A 137 -12.63 -11.52 -14.47
CA PRO A 137 -14.07 -11.50 -14.67
C PRO A 137 -14.74 -10.41 -13.83
N GLY A 138 -15.56 -9.57 -14.46
CA GLY A 138 -16.21 -8.44 -13.80
C GLY A 138 -15.40 -7.14 -13.79
N MET A 139 -14.15 -7.12 -14.27
CA MET A 139 -13.41 -5.86 -14.48
C MET A 139 -14.16 -4.95 -15.47
N PRO A 140 -14.52 -3.70 -15.10
CA PRO A 140 -15.27 -2.78 -15.96
C PRO A 140 -14.54 -2.42 -17.25
N ASP A 141 -15.30 -2.32 -18.35
CA ASP A 141 -14.76 -1.95 -19.67
C ASP A 141 -14.07 -0.57 -19.66
N VAL A 142 -14.57 0.36 -18.85
CA VAL A 142 -13.97 1.69 -18.68
C VAL A 142 -12.56 1.62 -18.10
N ILE A 143 -12.26 0.65 -17.23
CA ILE A 143 -10.90 0.41 -16.72
C ILE A 143 -10.06 -0.30 -17.80
N ARG A 144 -10.62 -1.33 -18.45
CA ARG A 144 -9.94 -2.06 -19.53
C ARG A 144 -9.50 -1.14 -20.67
N ALA A 145 -10.25 -0.07 -20.94
CA ALA A 145 -9.95 0.92 -21.97
C ALA A 145 -8.61 1.66 -21.75
N HIS A 146 -8.04 1.65 -20.54
CA HIS A 146 -6.74 2.26 -20.26
C HIS A 146 -5.53 1.41 -20.67
N ARG A 147 -5.75 0.18 -21.17
CA ARG A 147 -4.67 -0.75 -21.54
C ARG A 147 -3.58 -0.11 -22.40
N GLU A 148 -3.97 0.54 -23.51
CA GLU A 148 -3.00 1.15 -24.43
C GLU A 148 -2.20 2.29 -23.79
N ALA A 149 -2.80 3.01 -22.82
CA ALA A 149 -2.10 4.07 -22.09
C ALA A 149 -1.03 3.48 -21.17
N PHE A 150 -1.34 2.39 -20.46
CA PHE A 150 -0.40 1.69 -19.60
C PHE A 150 0.74 1.03 -20.39
N GLU A 151 0.42 0.35 -21.50
CA GLU A 151 1.43 -0.28 -22.37
C GLU A 151 2.41 0.76 -22.96
N ARG A 152 1.92 1.96 -23.32
CA ARG A 152 2.77 3.06 -23.80
C ARG A 152 3.81 3.52 -22.76
N LEU A 153 3.43 3.47 -21.48
CA LEU A 153 4.30 3.79 -20.34
C LEU A 153 5.12 2.59 -19.86
N ARG A 154 5.01 1.44 -20.54
CA ARG A 154 5.64 0.16 -20.15
C ARG A 154 5.21 -0.29 -18.75
N LEU A 155 3.96 -0.01 -18.39
CA LEU A 155 3.30 -0.51 -17.19
C LEU A 155 2.59 -1.81 -17.54
N ASP A 156 3.35 -2.89 -17.68
CA ASP A 156 2.87 -4.18 -18.22
C ASP A 156 2.90 -5.33 -17.19
N LYS A 157 3.54 -5.13 -16.04
CA LYS A 157 3.62 -6.11 -14.94
C LYS A 157 3.00 -5.57 -13.66
N ILE A 158 2.10 -6.33 -13.06
CA ILE A 158 1.39 -5.97 -11.82
C ILE A 158 1.64 -7.06 -10.78
N VAL A 159 2.00 -6.69 -9.55
CA VAL A 159 2.21 -7.63 -8.44
C VAL A 159 1.01 -7.71 -7.50
N THR A 160 0.28 -6.61 -7.38
CA THR A 160 -0.82 -6.46 -6.42
C THR A 160 -1.95 -5.64 -7.04
N VAL A 161 -3.19 -6.03 -6.73
CA VAL A 161 -4.38 -5.18 -6.93
C VAL A 161 -4.90 -4.78 -5.56
N HIS A 162 -5.17 -3.50 -5.35
CA HIS A 162 -5.75 -2.98 -4.11
C HIS A 162 -7.18 -2.54 -4.34
N PHE A 163 -8.06 -2.87 -3.40
CA PHE A 163 -9.48 -2.53 -3.41
C PHE A 163 -9.79 -1.67 -2.18
N GLN A 164 -10.16 -0.41 -2.37
CA GLN A 164 -10.56 0.50 -1.30
C GLN A 164 -12.08 0.60 -1.24
N TYR A 165 -12.68 0.07 -0.19
CA TYR A 165 -14.13 -0.14 -0.13
C TYR A 165 -14.93 1.16 0.03
N PRO A 166 -14.60 2.07 0.98
CA PRO A 166 -15.42 3.25 1.22
C PRO A 166 -15.50 4.20 0.03
N GLN A 167 -14.41 4.31 -0.74
CA GLN A 167 -14.31 5.21 -1.90
C GLN A 167 -14.56 4.50 -3.24
N GLU A 168 -14.77 3.18 -3.22
CA GLU A 168 -14.86 2.33 -4.40
C GLU A 168 -13.69 2.57 -5.40
N LEU A 169 -12.46 2.55 -4.88
CA LEU A 169 -11.26 2.69 -5.70
C LEU A 169 -10.60 1.33 -5.94
N ILE A 170 -9.98 1.21 -7.10
CA ILE A 170 -9.11 0.10 -7.46
C ILE A 170 -7.74 0.63 -7.83
N SER A 171 -6.69 -0.01 -7.32
CA SER A 171 -5.32 0.38 -7.61
C SER A 171 -4.52 -0.79 -8.18
N PHE A 172 -3.73 -0.50 -9.20
CA PHE A 172 -2.81 -1.46 -9.83
C PHE A 172 -1.38 -1.12 -9.45
N TYR A 173 -0.69 -2.04 -8.78
CA TYR A 173 0.70 -1.88 -8.33
C TYR A 173 1.63 -2.41 -9.42
N PHE A 174 2.08 -1.51 -10.29
CA PHE A 174 2.98 -1.88 -11.38
C PHE A 174 4.42 -1.96 -10.91
N LEU A 175 5.14 -2.99 -11.38
CA LEU A 175 6.59 -2.99 -11.34
C LEU A 175 7.11 -2.37 -12.65
N ALA A 176 7.52 -1.11 -12.59
CA ALA A 176 8.07 -0.40 -13.73
C ALA A 176 9.59 -0.63 -13.82
N GLN A 177 10.09 -0.73 -15.05
CA GLN A 177 11.52 -0.90 -15.32
C GLN A 177 12.25 0.44 -15.15
N GLY A 178 13.25 0.48 -14.29
CA GLY A 178 14.15 1.62 -14.11
C GLY A 178 15.22 1.73 -15.22
N PRO A 179 16.00 2.82 -15.21
CA PRO A 179 15.82 4.03 -14.41
C PRO A 179 14.63 4.88 -14.91
N ILE A 180 13.94 5.57 -14.00
CA ILE A 180 12.86 6.50 -14.39
C ILE A 180 13.45 7.81 -14.92
N SER A 181 13.05 8.19 -16.15
CA SER A 181 13.38 9.52 -16.70
C SER A 181 12.36 10.57 -16.27
N LYS A 182 12.75 11.85 -16.23
CA LYS A 182 11.83 12.98 -15.95
C LYS A 182 10.59 12.94 -16.83
N LYS A 183 10.79 12.66 -18.12
CA LYS A 183 9.71 12.56 -19.09
C LYS A 183 8.75 11.41 -18.75
N ALA A 184 9.27 10.23 -18.41
CA ALA A 184 8.44 9.08 -18.04
C ALA A 184 7.66 9.35 -16.75
N LEU A 185 8.29 9.98 -15.75
CA LEU A 185 7.61 10.42 -14.53
C LEU A 185 6.47 11.39 -14.84
N ASP A 186 6.73 12.42 -15.65
CA ASP A 186 5.71 13.42 -16.00
C ASP A 186 4.56 12.83 -16.82
N GLU A 187 4.86 11.92 -17.75
CA GLU A 187 3.83 11.23 -18.54
C GLU A 187 2.97 10.31 -17.66
N ALA A 188 3.55 9.68 -16.63
CA ALA A 188 2.79 8.91 -15.67
C ALA A 188 1.94 9.80 -14.76
N ILE A 189 2.49 10.90 -14.24
CA ILE A 189 1.75 11.88 -13.43
C ILE A 189 0.57 12.47 -14.22
N ALA A 190 0.76 12.73 -15.52
CA ALA A 190 -0.28 13.27 -16.37
C ALA A 190 -1.51 12.35 -16.50
N LEU A 191 -1.39 11.05 -16.19
CA LEU A 191 -2.54 10.14 -16.14
C LEU A 191 -3.62 10.59 -15.14
N SER A 192 -3.24 11.15 -14.00
CA SER A 192 -4.19 11.67 -13.01
C SER A 192 -4.62 13.13 -13.27
N GLY A 193 -4.06 13.77 -14.32
CA GLY A 193 -4.26 15.18 -14.62
C GLY A 193 -3.51 16.14 -13.68
N ALA A 194 -2.63 15.64 -12.81
CA ALA A 194 -1.78 16.45 -11.96
C ALA A 194 -0.70 17.20 -12.79
N PRO A 195 -0.19 18.34 -12.29
CA PRO A 195 0.93 19.02 -12.93
C PRO A 195 2.20 18.15 -12.89
N PRO A 196 3.13 18.31 -13.85
CA PRO A 196 4.38 17.58 -13.86
C PRO A 196 5.19 17.83 -12.57
N ALA A 197 6.06 16.87 -12.21
CA ALA A 197 6.91 17.02 -11.04
C ALA A 197 7.84 18.22 -11.19
N THR A 198 8.20 18.87 -10.09
CA THR A 198 9.28 19.88 -10.11
C THR A 198 10.63 19.19 -10.31
N ASP A 199 11.64 19.93 -10.77
CA ASP A 199 12.99 19.37 -10.94
C ASP A 199 13.60 18.91 -9.61
N ALA A 200 13.28 19.62 -8.51
CA ALA A 200 13.70 19.25 -7.17
C ALA A 200 13.08 17.90 -6.76
N LEU A 201 11.75 17.76 -6.88
CA LEU A 201 11.06 16.51 -6.54
C LEU A 201 11.50 15.34 -7.43
N TYR A 202 11.77 15.60 -8.71
CA TYR A 202 12.33 14.57 -9.57
C TYR A 202 13.71 14.12 -9.09
N LYS A 203 14.59 15.07 -8.76
CA LYS A 203 15.93 14.76 -8.24
C LYS A 203 15.86 13.93 -6.96
N ASP A 204 14.92 14.26 -6.09
CA ASP A 204 14.63 13.52 -4.86
C ASP A 204 14.23 12.08 -5.14
N ILE A 205 13.25 11.86 -6.02
CA ILE A 205 12.77 10.52 -6.40
C ILE A 205 13.90 9.68 -7.02
N VAL A 206 14.63 10.22 -8.01
CA VAL A 206 15.67 9.44 -8.70
C VAL A 206 16.94 9.27 -7.88
N GLY A 207 17.20 10.17 -6.93
CA GLY A 207 18.30 10.02 -5.97
C GLY A 207 18.14 8.80 -5.08
N VAL A 208 16.88 8.38 -4.84
CA VAL A 208 16.56 7.15 -4.10
C VAL A 208 16.47 5.93 -5.01
N LEU A 209 15.74 6.02 -6.12
CA LEU A 209 15.53 4.87 -7.01
C LEU A 209 16.80 4.47 -7.77
N LEU A 210 17.70 5.41 -8.03
CA LEU A 210 18.91 5.19 -8.81
C LEU A 210 18.60 4.51 -10.16
N GLU A 211 19.15 3.32 -10.40
CA GLU A 211 18.94 2.53 -11.61
C GLU A 211 17.95 1.36 -11.41
N GLU A 212 17.35 1.24 -10.23
CA GLU A 212 16.53 0.10 -9.85
C GLU A 212 15.12 0.16 -10.46
N PRO A 213 14.46 -1.01 -10.65
CA PRO A 213 13.02 -1.08 -10.84
C PRO A 213 12.27 -0.38 -9.70
N TYR A 214 11.07 0.13 -10.00
CA TYR A 214 10.30 0.90 -9.04
C TYR A 214 8.82 0.55 -9.11
N TYR A 215 8.12 0.79 -8.00
CA TYR A 215 6.68 0.60 -7.93
C TYR A 215 5.94 1.88 -8.28
N LEU A 216 5.05 1.77 -9.25
CA LEU A 216 4.15 2.83 -9.66
C LEU A 216 2.72 2.33 -9.53
N ASN A 217 1.92 2.99 -8.71
CA ASN A 217 0.54 2.59 -8.51
C ASN A 217 -0.38 3.53 -9.26
N VAL A 218 -1.35 2.97 -10.00
CA VAL A 218 -2.40 3.75 -10.65
C VAL A 218 -3.71 3.48 -9.92
N ILE A 219 -4.29 4.52 -9.34
CA ILE A 219 -5.51 4.46 -8.53
C ILE A 219 -6.66 5.04 -9.34
N MET A 220 -7.72 4.26 -9.47
CA MET A 220 -8.84 4.53 -10.36
C MET A 220 -10.16 4.45 -9.59
N ASP A 221 -11.09 5.34 -9.93
CA ASP A 221 -12.49 5.17 -9.55
C ASP A 221 -13.05 3.95 -10.28
N TYR A 222 -13.55 2.98 -9.52
CA TYR A 222 -13.97 1.68 -10.05
C TYR A 222 -15.09 1.81 -11.10
N ARG A 223 -16.02 2.74 -10.90
CA ARG A 223 -17.23 2.86 -11.74
C ARG A 223 -16.96 3.60 -13.03
N THR A 224 -16.13 4.62 -12.98
CA THR A 224 -15.89 5.55 -14.09
C THR A 224 -14.62 5.23 -14.85
N GLY A 225 -13.70 4.47 -14.26
CA GLY A 225 -12.35 4.27 -14.79
C GLY A 225 -11.48 5.52 -14.73
N ARG A 226 -11.94 6.61 -14.12
CA ARG A 226 -11.14 7.83 -13.99
C ARG A 226 -9.93 7.55 -13.11
N ILE A 227 -8.74 7.80 -13.64
CA ILE A 227 -7.50 7.78 -12.85
C ILE A 227 -7.54 8.98 -11.89
N ILE A 228 -7.62 8.70 -10.60
CA ILE A 228 -7.71 9.71 -9.54
C ILE A 228 -6.32 10.10 -9.08
N ARG A 229 -5.41 9.13 -9.01
CA ARG A 229 -4.10 9.31 -8.40
C ARG A 229 -3.08 8.38 -9.03
N VAL A 230 -1.85 8.85 -9.11
CA VAL A 230 -0.67 8.04 -9.39
C VAL A 230 0.27 8.15 -8.21
N GLU A 231 0.84 7.01 -7.81
CA GLU A 231 1.77 6.91 -6.70
C GLU A 231 3.12 6.41 -7.18
N VAL A 232 4.20 7.02 -6.71
CA VAL A 232 5.57 6.49 -6.87
C VAL A 232 6.07 6.10 -5.49
N GLN A 233 6.40 4.82 -5.34
CA GLN A 233 6.83 4.26 -4.06
C GLN A 233 8.34 4.07 -4.03
N LEU A 234 8.95 4.62 -2.99
CA LEU A 234 10.36 4.54 -2.67
C LEU A 234 10.53 3.58 -1.49
N LEU A 235 11.40 2.59 -1.64
CA LEU A 235 11.66 1.58 -0.62
C LEU A 235 13.04 1.83 -0.03
N PHE A 236 13.12 1.93 1.30
CA PHE A 236 14.37 2.17 2.01
C PHE A 236 14.74 0.93 2.81
N PRO A 237 15.72 0.13 2.36
CA PRO A 237 16.34 -0.83 3.25
C PRO A 237 17.23 -0.05 4.22
N VAL A 238 16.90 -0.10 5.52
CA VAL A 238 17.78 0.31 6.62
C VAL A 238 18.18 1.80 6.59
N LYS A 239 17.41 2.65 7.28
CA LYS A 239 17.77 4.02 7.68
C LYS A 239 18.41 4.88 6.57
N LEU A 240 17.64 5.86 6.06
CA LEU A 240 18.09 6.83 5.06
C LEU A 240 19.58 7.19 5.27
N PRO A 241 20.45 6.95 4.26
CA PRO A 241 21.88 7.22 4.39
C PRO A 241 22.10 8.62 4.98
N PRO A 242 23.08 8.83 5.88
CA PRO A 242 23.30 10.14 6.51
C PRO A 242 23.46 11.30 5.51
N GLU A 243 23.96 10.99 4.32
CA GLU A 243 24.15 11.87 3.17
C GLU A 243 22.93 11.99 2.23
N MET A 244 21.91 11.15 2.41
CA MET A 244 20.65 11.24 1.68
C MET A 244 19.81 12.33 2.35
N GLU A 245 19.71 13.48 1.70
CA GLU A 245 18.70 14.47 2.05
C GLU A 245 17.34 13.83 1.79
N ILE A 246 16.66 13.41 2.87
CA ILE A 246 15.25 13.07 2.80
C ILE A 246 14.58 14.30 2.19
N PRO A 247 13.78 14.14 1.15
CA PRO A 247 13.02 15.25 0.59
C PRO A 247 12.25 15.97 1.71
N GLU A 248 12.00 17.27 1.58
CA GLU A 248 11.25 18.00 2.61
C GLU A 248 9.81 17.43 2.72
N ILE A 249 9.64 16.44 3.60
CA ILE A 249 8.40 15.69 3.81
C ILE A 249 7.47 16.37 4.82
N GLY A 250 7.91 17.50 5.38
CA GLY A 250 7.22 18.27 6.41
C GLY A 250 7.38 17.69 7.82
N GLU A 251 7.22 18.54 8.83
CA GLU A 251 7.39 18.20 10.25
C GLU A 251 6.50 17.04 10.68
N ARG A 252 5.24 17.01 10.21
CA ARG A 252 4.29 15.95 10.55
C ARG A 252 4.77 14.59 10.09
N LEU A 253 5.28 14.51 8.86
CA LEU A 253 5.78 13.25 8.35
C LEU A 253 7.07 12.89 9.10
N ALA A 254 7.97 13.82 9.42
CA ALA A 254 9.11 13.53 10.29
C ALA A 254 8.70 12.94 11.67
N THR A 255 7.66 13.49 12.31
CA THR A 255 7.10 12.95 13.57
C THR A 255 6.58 11.51 13.43
N PHE A 256 6.06 11.11 12.26
CA PHE A 256 5.60 9.73 12.07
C PHE A 256 6.72 8.69 12.26
N TRP A 257 7.98 9.04 11.96
CA TRP A 257 9.11 8.10 12.09
C TRP A 257 9.57 7.95 13.54
N ASP A 258 9.07 8.78 14.47
CA ASP A 258 9.26 8.57 15.92
C ASP A 258 8.41 7.40 16.44
N MET A 259 7.45 6.91 15.66
CA MET A 259 6.72 5.67 15.96
C MET A 259 7.67 4.48 15.96
N PRO A 260 7.63 3.61 16.99
CA PRO A 260 8.52 2.47 17.05
C PRO A 260 8.23 1.47 15.93
N SER A 261 9.32 0.88 15.41
CA SER A 261 9.32 -0.41 14.73
C SER A 261 9.92 -1.40 15.71
N HIS A 262 9.28 -2.55 15.86
CA HIS A 262 9.76 -3.66 16.68
C HIS A 262 10.38 -4.76 15.82
N GLU A 263 10.63 -4.51 14.54
CA GLU A 263 11.37 -5.44 13.69
C GLU A 263 12.83 -5.57 14.13
N TYR A 264 13.46 -6.69 13.81
CA TYR A 264 14.93 -6.80 13.90
C TYR A 264 15.63 -5.91 12.87
N GLU A 265 15.00 -5.74 11.70
CA GLU A 265 15.45 -4.88 10.62
C GLU A 265 14.28 -4.05 10.11
N ASP A 266 14.34 -2.74 10.35
CA ASP A 266 13.33 -1.80 9.88
C ASP A 266 13.27 -1.75 8.35
N MET A 267 12.05 -1.59 7.84
CA MET A 267 11.78 -1.28 6.46
C MET A 267 10.82 -0.10 6.37
N ASP A 268 11.33 1.02 5.88
CA ASP A 268 10.55 2.22 5.64
C ASP A 268 10.27 2.38 4.14
N MET A 269 9.18 3.06 3.83
CA MET A 269 8.81 3.44 2.48
C MET A 269 8.27 4.87 2.47
N LEU A 270 8.53 5.60 1.38
CA LEU A 270 7.89 6.88 1.09
C LEU A 270 7.08 6.73 -0.18
N THR A 271 5.87 7.26 -0.19
CA THR A 271 4.99 7.24 -1.36
C THR A 271 4.64 8.67 -1.73
N TYR A 272 5.04 9.09 -2.93
CA TYR A 272 4.61 10.35 -3.53
C TYR A 272 3.32 10.17 -4.27
N ASN A 273 2.33 10.98 -3.95
CA ASN A 273 0.98 10.89 -4.47
C ASN A 273 0.68 12.09 -5.37
N PHE A 274 0.29 11.84 -6.61
CA PHE A 274 -0.04 12.86 -7.60
C PHE A 274 -1.51 12.75 -8.03
N GLY A 275 -2.30 13.82 -7.84
CA GLY A 275 -3.72 13.89 -8.23
C GLY A 275 -4.71 13.92 -7.05
N ASP A 276 -4.25 13.60 -5.84
CA ASP A 276 -5.08 13.61 -4.61
C ASP A 276 -5.48 15.04 -4.18
N THR A 277 -4.52 15.96 -4.28
CA THR A 277 -4.70 17.39 -4.04
C THR A 277 -3.93 18.18 -5.11
N HIS A 278 -4.15 19.49 -5.18
CA HIS A 278 -3.36 20.36 -6.07
C HIS A 278 -1.86 20.39 -5.73
N LEU A 279 -1.47 19.99 -4.50
CA LEU A 279 -0.08 19.98 -4.02
C LEU A 279 0.54 18.57 -4.05
N GLY A 280 -0.25 17.53 -4.32
CA GLY A 280 0.12 16.15 -4.02
C GLY A 280 0.12 15.85 -2.52
N SER A 281 0.36 14.60 -2.16
CA SER A 281 0.50 14.15 -0.77
C SER A 281 1.68 13.19 -0.63
N VAL A 282 2.22 13.05 0.58
CA VAL A 282 3.29 12.09 0.85
C VAL A 282 2.84 11.18 1.99
N PHE A 283 2.95 9.87 1.76
CA PHE A 283 2.73 8.87 2.79
C PHE A 283 4.05 8.25 3.21
N GLY A 284 4.18 8.06 4.52
CA GLY A 284 5.22 7.26 5.14
C GLY A 284 4.66 5.90 5.46
N LEU A 285 5.40 4.84 5.16
CA LEU A 285 5.07 3.49 5.59
C LEU A 285 6.25 2.94 6.37
N ARG A 286 5.96 2.30 7.50
CA ARG A 286 6.96 1.76 8.43
C ARG A 286 6.58 0.34 8.80
N SER A 287 7.53 -0.57 8.71
CA SER A 287 7.39 -1.91 9.29
C SER A 287 7.16 -1.79 10.80
N TYR A 288 6.28 -2.61 11.37
CA TYR A 288 5.99 -2.60 12.80
C TYR A 288 6.49 -3.86 13.49
N CYS A 289 6.06 -5.04 13.04
CA CYS A 289 6.51 -6.33 13.58
C CYS A 289 6.20 -7.45 12.57
N GLY A 290 6.63 -8.68 12.87
CA GLY A 290 6.26 -9.87 12.09
C GLY A 290 7.09 -10.14 10.83
N GLY A 291 8.16 -9.38 10.57
CA GLY A 291 9.14 -9.67 9.54
C GLY A 291 8.75 -9.20 8.14
N LEU A 292 8.29 -7.94 8.00
CA LEU A 292 7.84 -7.36 6.73
C LEU A 292 8.90 -7.50 5.62
N ARG A 293 10.16 -7.17 5.92
CA ARG A 293 11.26 -7.24 4.94
C ARG A 293 11.43 -8.64 4.36
N ASN A 294 11.41 -9.65 5.23
CA ASN A 294 11.57 -11.04 4.81
C ASN A 294 10.37 -11.50 3.96
N LEU A 295 9.16 -11.09 4.34
CA LEU A 295 7.96 -11.39 3.55
C LEU A 295 8.02 -10.79 2.14
N LEU A 296 8.44 -9.52 2.01
CA LEU A 296 8.56 -8.89 0.70
C LEU A 296 9.70 -9.47 -0.16
N ARG A 297 10.77 -10.00 0.46
CA ARG A 297 11.80 -10.78 -0.23
C ARG A 297 11.26 -12.11 -0.74
N ASP A 298 10.51 -12.82 0.10
CA ASP A 298 9.89 -14.11 -0.26
C ASP A 298 8.92 -13.95 -1.45
N TRP A 299 8.30 -12.78 -1.59
CA TRP A 299 7.44 -12.43 -2.72
C TRP A 299 8.17 -11.82 -3.92
N GLU A 300 9.50 -11.72 -3.87
CA GLU A 300 10.34 -11.08 -4.88
C GLU A 300 9.95 -9.61 -5.16
N ILE A 301 9.32 -8.95 -4.19
CA ILE A 301 8.94 -7.53 -4.29
C ILE A 301 10.16 -6.64 -4.11
N ILE A 302 11.09 -7.07 -3.25
CA ILE A 302 12.39 -6.43 -3.05
C ILE A 302 13.52 -7.42 -3.29
N GLY A 303 14.68 -6.91 -3.67
CA GLY A 303 15.88 -7.73 -3.85
C GLY A 303 16.30 -8.47 -2.57
N ALA A 304 17.08 -9.54 -2.76
CA ALA A 304 17.65 -10.36 -1.69
C ALA A 304 18.54 -9.54 -0.74
#